data_AF-A0A2K4WEJ4-F1
#
_entry.id   AF-A0A2K4WEJ4-F1
#
_cell.length_a   1.000
_cell.length_b   1.000
_cell.length_c   1.000
_cell.angle_alpha   90.00
_cell.angle_beta   90.00
_cell.angle_gamma   90.00
#
_symmetry.space_group_name_H-M   'P 1'
#
loop_
_entity.id
_entity.type
_entity.pdbx_description
1 polymer ?
#
loop_
_entity_poly.entity_id
_entity_poly.type
_entity_poly.pdbx_seq_one_letter_code
_entity_poly.pdbx_strand_id
1 'polypeptide(L)'
;MDNHIRPVELEKAYRLLNHGPTVLVSSSHEGTHNVMAAAWACALDFSPPKVTLVIDKITKTRGLVEKSGYFALQVPNLDQLQMTFDVGTQSKVFTPDKLDKANVDLFRIEDHDTPLVAGCSAWLICKVIPEPHNQQTYDLFIGEVIGAWADTRVFNDGHWQFEKADPKWRSLHYIAGGHFYTIGEPAVVETGEE
;
A
#
# COMPACT_ATOMS: atom_id res chain seq x y z
N MET A 1 -3.41 23.15 -3.97
CA MET A 1 -2.66 21.92 -3.69
C MET A 1 -2.03 21.52 -5.00
N ASP A 2 -0.72 21.73 -5.14
CA ASP A 2 0.01 21.15 -6.27
C ASP A 2 -0.02 19.64 -6.09
N ASN A 3 -1.05 19.01 -6.67
CA ASN A 3 -1.28 17.59 -6.49
C ASN A 3 -0.23 16.86 -7.34
N HIS A 4 0.85 16.40 -6.73
CA HIS A 4 1.90 15.60 -7.36
C HIS A 4 1.46 14.16 -7.66
N ILE A 5 0.22 13.80 -7.33
CA ILE A 5 -0.33 12.48 -7.63
C ILE A 5 -0.62 12.39 -9.13
N ARG A 6 -0.01 11.40 -9.79
CA ARG A 6 -0.27 11.10 -11.21
C ARG A 6 -0.63 9.62 -11.37
N PRO A 7 -1.50 9.30 -12.36
CA PRO A 7 -1.80 7.91 -12.69
C PRO A 7 -0.51 7.21 -13.16
N VAL A 8 -0.37 5.95 -12.76
CA VAL A 8 0.67 5.04 -13.23
C VAL A 8 0.01 4.07 -14.21
N GLU A 9 0.64 3.88 -15.37
CA GLU A 9 0.19 2.88 -16.34
C GLU A 9 0.09 1.51 -15.66
N LEU A 10 -1.04 0.81 -15.82
CA LEU A 10 -1.30 -0.45 -15.10
C LEU A 10 -0.23 -1.52 -15.39
N GLU A 11 0.30 -1.55 -16.61
CA GLU A 11 1.41 -2.44 -17.02
C GLU A 11 2.70 -2.20 -16.23
N LYS A 12 2.85 -1.03 -15.60
CA LYS A 12 4.01 -0.65 -14.77
C LYS A 12 3.68 -0.61 -13.27
N ALA A 13 2.43 -0.84 -12.87
CA ALA A 13 2.00 -0.74 -11.48
C ALA A 13 2.76 -1.71 -10.55
N TYR A 14 3.14 -2.89 -11.03
CA TYR A 14 3.95 -3.87 -10.28
C TYR A 14 5.27 -3.28 -9.76
N ARG A 15 5.86 -2.31 -10.48
CA ARG A 15 7.12 -1.64 -10.10
C ARG A 15 7.00 -0.86 -8.79
N LEU A 16 5.79 -0.45 -8.41
CA LEU A 16 5.54 0.21 -7.12
C LEU A 16 5.82 -0.72 -5.93
N LEU A 17 5.76 -2.04 -6.12
CA LEU A 17 5.94 -3.03 -5.05
C LEU A 17 7.17 -3.93 -5.24
N ASN A 18 7.85 -3.88 -6.39
CA ASN A 18 8.99 -4.76 -6.71
C ASN A 18 10.15 -4.76 -5.70
N HIS A 19 10.38 -3.64 -5.02
CA HIS A 19 11.43 -3.50 -4.02
C HIS A 19 11.02 -4.04 -2.63
N GLY A 20 9.82 -4.62 -2.52
CA GLY A 20 9.30 -5.25 -1.30
C GLY A 20 9.06 -4.29 -0.12
N PRO A 21 8.39 -3.15 -0.31
CA PRO A 21 8.07 -2.26 0.80
C PRO A 21 7.03 -2.88 1.74
N THR A 22 7.08 -2.53 3.01
CA THR A 22 5.92 -2.60 3.89
C THR A 22 4.87 -1.62 3.38
N VAL A 23 3.61 -2.05 3.31
CA VAL A 23 2.50 -1.24 2.78
C VAL A 23 1.48 -0.91 3.87
N LEU A 24 0.70 0.15 3.65
CA LEU A 24 -0.56 0.35 4.37
C LEU A 24 -1.70 -0.23 3.54
N VAL A 25 -2.60 -0.96 4.18
CA VAL A 25 -3.81 -1.54 3.61
C VAL A 25 -5.00 -0.76 4.12
N SER A 26 -5.77 -0.15 3.23
CA SER A 26 -7.01 0.54 3.56
C SER A 26 -8.21 -0.09 2.87
N SER A 27 -9.37 -0.07 3.52
CA SER A 27 -10.62 -0.58 2.97
C SER A 27 -11.81 0.07 3.68
N SER A 28 -12.99 -0.05 3.07
CA SER A 28 -14.22 0.55 3.56
C SER A 28 -15.46 -0.28 3.30
N HIS A 29 -16.38 -0.29 4.25
CA HIS A 29 -17.71 -0.88 4.06
C HIS A 29 -18.72 -0.19 5.00
N GLU A 30 -19.91 0.15 4.49
CA GLU A 30 -21.01 0.76 5.25
C GLU A 30 -20.58 1.96 6.12
N GLY A 31 -19.84 2.91 5.53
CA GLY A 31 -19.34 4.10 6.23
C GLY A 31 -18.21 3.85 7.23
N THR A 32 -17.82 2.60 7.45
CA THR A 32 -16.64 2.28 8.27
C THR A 32 -15.40 2.22 7.39
N HIS A 33 -14.35 2.92 7.81
CA HIS A 33 -13.03 2.92 7.17
C HIS A 33 -11.96 2.45 8.15
N ASN A 34 -10.94 1.78 7.64
CA ASN A 34 -9.78 1.40 8.45
C ASN A 34 -8.51 1.36 7.60
N VAL A 35 -7.38 1.48 8.29
CA VAL A 35 -6.04 1.29 7.75
C VAL A 35 -5.28 0.34 8.68
N MET A 36 -4.47 -0.54 8.11
CA MET A 36 -3.48 -1.35 8.84
C MET A 36 -2.16 -1.37 8.09
N ALA A 37 -1.05 -1.72 8.76
CA ALA A 37 0.20 -2.02 8.07
C ALA A 37 0.27 -3.51 7.68
N ALA A 38 0.92 -3.83 6.57
CA ALA A 38 1.20 -5.18 6.13
C ALA A 38 2.61 -5.25 5.51
N ALA A 39 3.48 -6.08 6.08
CA ALA A 39 4.77 -6.40 5.46
C ALA A 39 4.66 -7.53 4.43
N TRP A 40 3.61 -8.37 4.54
CA TRP A 40 3.37 -9.50 3.65
C TRP A 40 2.43 -9.11 2.51
N ALA A 41 2.95 -8.28 1.61
CA ALA A 41 2.33 -7.91 0.35
C ALA A 41 3.35 -8.05 -0.77
N CYS A 42 2.94 -8.56 -1.93
CA CYS A 42 3.85 -8.78 -3.06
C CYS A 42 3.13 -8.59 -4.39
N ALA A 43 3.85 -8.14 -5.42
CA ALA A 43 3.36 -8.25 -6.79
C ALA A 43 3.24 -9.73 -7.19
N LEU A 44 2.20 -10.07 -7.95
CA LEU A 44 1.90 -11.43 -8.38
C LEU A 44 1.98 -11.59 -9.91
N ASP A 45 1.55 -10.57 -10.66
CA ASP A 45 1.46 -10.64 -12.13
C ASP A 45 1.64 -9.24 -12.75
N PHE A 46 2.00 -9.18 -14.03
CA PHE A 46 2.32 -7.94 -14.76
C PHE A 46 1.11 -7.33 -15.49
N SER A 47 0.35 -8.13 -16.27
CA SER A 47 -0.76 -7.62 -17.10
C SER A 47 -1.87 -8.68 -17.32
N PRO A 48 -3.07 -8.51 -16.74
CA PRO A 48 -3.44 -7.43 -15.82
C PRO A 48 -2.66 -7.56 -14.50
N PRO A 49 -2.23 -6.44 -13.89
CA PRO A 49 -1.43 -6.44 -12.67
C PRO A 49 -2.19 -7.07 -11.50
N LYS A 50 -1.52 -7.95 -10.76
CA LYS A 50 -2.09 -8.61 -9.57
C LYS A 50 -1.14 -8.50 -8.38
N VAL A 51 -1.70 -8.59 -7.19
CA VAL A 51 -0.96 -8.59 -5.92
C VAL A 51 -1.44 -9.72 -5.03
N THR A 52 -0.55 -10.19 -4.16
CA THR A 52 -0.89 -10.98 -2.98
C THR A 52 -0.80 -10.12 -1.73
N LEU A 53 -1.68 -10.42 -0.77
CA LEU A 53 -1.71 -9.76 0.53
C LEU A 53 -2.15 -10.76 1.60
N VAL A 54 -1.42 -10.88 2.70
CA VAL A 54 -1.86 -11.67 3.85
C VAL A 54 -2.59 -10.78 4.85
N ILE A 55 -3.82 -11.16 5.22
CA ILE A 55 -4.65 -10.42 6.17
C ILE A 55 -5.19 -11.36 7.26
N ASP A 56 -4.63 -11.24 8.46
CA ASP A 56 -5.00 -12.06 9.62
C ASP A 56 -6.50 -11.92 9.98
N LYS A 57 -7.11 -13.05 10.39
CA LYS A 57 -8.51 -13.18 10.78
C LYS A 57 -8.94 -12.21 11.89
N ILE A 58 -8.04 -11.78 12.77
CA ILE A 58 -8.37 -10.89 13.89
C ILE A 58 -8.51 -9.43 13.47
N THR A 59 -8.06 -9.07 12.26
CA THR A 59 -7.99 -7.67 11.84
C THR A 59 -9.37 -7.12 11.46
N LYS A 60 -9.65 -5.87 11.84
CA LYS A 60 -10.84 -5.17 11.36
C LYS A 60 -10.82 -5.01 9.84
N THR A 61 -9.64 -4.82 9.26
CA THR A 61 -9.43 -4.62 7.83
C THR A 61 -9.92 -5.83 7.03
N ARG A 62 -9.62 -7.08 7.46
CA ARG A 62 -10.11 -8.28 6.78
C ARG A 62 -11.61 -8.26 6.55
N GLY A 63 -12.37 -8.00 7.61
CA GLY A 63 -13.83 -7.94 7.52
C GLY A 63 -14.36 -6.83 6.62
N LEU A 64 -13.60 -5.72 6.44
CA LEU A 64 -13.96 -4.68 5.46
C LEU A 64 -13.65 -5.13 4.03
N VAL A 65 -12.50 -5.78 3.82
CA VAL A 65 -12.10 -6.32 2.50
C VAL A 65 -13.05 -7.40 2.03
N GLU A 66 -13.39 -8.37 2.88
CA GLU A 66 -14.32 -9.46 2.54
C GLU A 66 -15.72 -8.95 2.20
N LYS A 67 -16.19 -7.90 2.88
CA LYS A 67 -17.54 -7.34 2.65
C LYS A 67 -17.62 -6.38 1.47
N SER A 68 -16.56 -5.62 1.22
CA SER A 68 -16.53 -4.66 0.11
C SER A 68 -16.07 -5.28 -1.20
N GLY A 69 -15.21 -6.30 -1.14
CA GLY A 69 -14.50 -6.81 -2.31
C GLY A 69 -13.37 -5.90 -2.80
N TYR A 70 -13.00 -4.86 -2.03
CA TYR A 70 -11.97 -3.89 -2.41
C TYR A 70 -11.01 -3.56 -1.26
N PHE A 71 -9.78 -3.26 -1.63
CA PHE A 71 -8.76 -2.70 -0.75
C PHE A 71 -7.81 -1.81 -1.54
N ALA A 72 -7.09 -0.94 -0.86
CA ALA A 72 -5.95 -0.26 -1.45
C ALA A 72 -4.66 -0.66 -0.74
N LEU A 73 -3.60 -0.82 -1.53
CA LEU A 73 -2.22 -0.88 -1.06
C LEU A 73 -1.60 0.49 -1.30
N GLN A 74 -0.88 1.01 -0.31
CA GLN A 74 -0.11 2.23 -0.49
C GLN A 74 1.27 2.10 0.15
N VAL A 75 2.27 2.71 -0.47
CA VAL A 75 3.67 2.65 -0.05
C VAL A 75 3.93 3.83 0.90
N PRO A 76 3.98 3.61 2.23
CA PRO A 76 4.36 4.66 3.16
C PRO A 76 5.84 4.99 3.02
N ASN A 77 6.21 6.16 3.54
CA ASN A 77 7.58 6.65 3.54
C ASN A 77 8.08 6.97 4.95
N LEU A 78 9.34 7.40 5.06
CA LEU A 78 9.98 7.69 6.34
C LEU A 78 9.22 8.75 7.17
N ASP A 79 8.60 9.74 6.53
CA ASP A 79 7.78 10.76 7.21
C ASP A 79 6.54 10.13 7.90
N GLN A 80 6.12 8.96 7.44
CA GLN A 80 4.99 8.18 7.96
C GLN A 80 5.42 7.01 8.86
N LEU A 81 6.67 6.96 9.35
CA LEU A 81 7.20 5.86 10.15
C LEU A 81 6.34 5.57 11.39
N GLN A 82 6.05 6.59 12.19
CA GLN A 82 5.25 6.44 13.41
C GLN A 82 3.82 6.02 13.09
N MET A 83 3.19 6.66 12.10
CA MET A 83 1.84 6.30 11.64
C MET A 83 1.78 4.83 11.20
N THR A 84 2.76 4.37 10.42
CA THR A 84 2.85 2.99 9.93
C THR A 84 2.92 2.00 11.09
N PHE A 85 3.73 2.30 12.10
CA PHE A 85 3.81 1.49 13.32
C PHE A 85 2.50 1.49 14.11
N ASP A 86 1.88 2.65 14.32
CA ASP A 86 0.64 2.78 15.09
C ASP A 86 -0.52 2.04 14.42
N VAL A 87 -0.67 2.17 13.11
CA VAL A 87 -1.73 1.43 12.39
C VAL A 87 -1.44 -0.07 12.26
N GLY A 88 -0.19 -0.50 12.41
CA GLY A 88 0.18 -1.91 12.46
C GLY A 88 -0.07 -2.56 13.82
N THR A 89 0.00 -1.80 14.91
CA THR A 89 -0.05 -2.32 16.29
C THR A 89 -1.39 -2.12 16.99
N GLN A 90 -2.21 -1.18 16.53
CA GLN A 90 -3.53 -0.93 17.08
C GLN A 90 -4.63 -1.54 16.21
N SER A 91 -5.61 -2.21 16.81
CA SER A 91 -6.78 -2.71 16.08
C SER A 91 -7.99 -1.80 16.28
N LYS A 92 -8.67 -1.42 15.19
CA LYS A 92 -9.91 -0.64 15.25
C LYS A 92 -11.05 -1.38 15.98
N VAL A 93 -10.93 -2.71 16.16
CA VAL A 93 -11.84 -3.50 17.00
C VAL A 93 -11.82 -3.00 18.45
N PHE A 94 -10.65 -2.65 18.97
CA PHE A 94 -10.46 -2.23 20.36
C PHE A 94 -10.23 -0.71 20.51
N THR A 95 -9.91 -0.03 19.41
CA THR A 95 -9.64 1.41 19.39
C THR A 95 -10.44 2.05 18.26
N PRO A 96 -11.73 2.41 18.48
CA PRO A 96 -12.60 2.92 17.43
C PRO A 96 -12.07 4.18 16.73
N ASP A 97 -11.39 5.05 17.50
CA ASP A 97 -10.73 6.31 17.09
C ASP A 97 -9.27 6.12 16.62
N LYS A 98 -8.88 4.89 16.26
CA LYS A 98 -7.52 4.53 15.82
C LYS A 98 -6.94 5.49 14.77
N LEU A 99 -7.73 5.85 13.76
CA LEU A 99 -7.23 6.65 12.62
C LEU A 99 -6.89 8.07 13.07
N ASP A 100 -7.74 8.67 13.90
CA ASP A 100 -7.50 10.00 14.46
C ASP A 100 -6.26 10.00 15.35
N LYS A 101 -6.12 8.99 16.23
CA LYS A 101 -4.95 8.82 17.09
C LYS A 101 -3.64 8.65 16.32
N ALA A 102 -3.69 7.96 15.18
CA ALA A 102 -2.54 7.76 14.29
C ALA A 102 -2.36 8.90 13.27
N ASN A 103 -3.14 9.98 13.35
CA ASN A 103 -3.14 11.13 12.43
C ASN A 103 -3.30 10.73 10.96
N VAL A 104 -4.12 9.71 10.68
CA VAL A 104 -4.37 9.22 9.33
C VAL A 104 -5.35 10.14 8.62
N ASP A 105 -4.87 10.83 7.59
CA ASP A 105 -5.72 11.58 6.67
C ASP A 105 -6.11 10.69 5.46
N LEU A 106 -7.40 10.68 5.12
CA LEU A 106 -7.95 9.84 4.07
C LEU A 106 -8.53 10.69 2.94
N PHE A 107 -8.20 10.33 1.71
CA PHE A 107 -8.79 10.91 0.51
C PHE A 107 -9.33 9.80 -0.42
N ARG A 108 -10.02 10.21 -1.49
CA ARG A 108 -10.51 9.32 -2.55
C ARG A 108 -10.17 9.91 -3.90
N ILE A 109 -10.01 9.03 -4.89
CA ILE A 109 -9.90 9.41 -6.29
C ILE A 109 -11.27 9.22 -6.94
N GLU A 110 -11.59 10.06 -7.92
CA GLU A 110 -12.83 9.98 -8.69
C GLU A 110 -13.07 8.54 -9.18
N ASP A 111 -14.34 8.13 -9.21
CA ASP A 111 -14.79 6.77 -9.57
C ASP A 111 -14.32 5.62 -8.65
N HIS A 112 -13.69 5.93 -7.52
CA HIS A 112 -13.28 4.91 -6.54
C HIS A 112 -13.69 5.23 -5.10
N ASP A 113 -14.52 4.36 -4.50
CA ASP A 113 -14.98 4.50 -3.10
C ASP A 113 -13.92 4.10 -2.05
N THR A 114 -12.88 3.38 -2.47
CA THR A 114 -11.83 2.86 -1.58
C THR A 114 -10.99 4.02 -1.02
N PRO A 115 -10.89 4.17 0.32
CA PRO A 115 -10.14 5.26 0.92
C PRO A 115 -8.64 5.07 0.73
N LEU A 116 -7.92 6.15 0.41
CA LEU A 116 -6.47 6.21 0.24
C LEU A 116 -5.85 7.07 1.35
N VAL A 117 -4.65 6.71 1.81
CA VAL A 117 -3.91 7.43 2.86
C VAL A 117 -3.10 8.56 2.24
N ALA A 118 -3.36 9.80 2.65
CA ALA A 118 -2.63 10.95 2.17
C ALA A 118 -1.15 10.89 2.59
N GLY A 119 -0.25 11.44 1.76
CA GLY A 119 1.18 11.54 2.05
C GLY A 119 2.01 10.27 1.75
N CYS A 120 1.39 9.15 1.36
CA CYS A 120 2.13 8.00 0.84
C CYS A 120 2.83 8.31 -0.49
N SER A 121 3.82 7.50 -0.85
CA SER A 121 4.57 7.66 -2.10
C SER A 121 3.83 7.07 -3.31
N ALA A 122 2.97 6.07 -3.10
CA ALA A 122 2.22 5.40 -4.15
C ALA A 122 0.95 4.73 -3.61
N TRP A 123 -0.03 4.50 -4.49
CA TRP A 123 -1.32 3.90 -4.21
C TRP A 123 -1.73 2.93 -5.32
N LEU A 124 -2.29 1.79 -4.95
CA LEU A 124 -2.87 0.78 -5.83
C LEU A 124 -4.25 0.43 -5.28
N ILE A 125 -5.31 0.63 -6.07
CA ILE A 125 -6.65 0.15 -5.72
C ILE A 125 -6.83 -1.24 -6.32
N CYS A 126 -7.22 -2.18 -5.48
CA CYS A 126 -7.31 -3.58 -5.82
C CYS A 126 -8.75 -4.08 -5.64
N LYS A 127 -9.22 -4.85 -6.62
CA LYS A 127 -10.43 -5.65 -6.53
C LYS A 127 -10.04 -7.08 -6.12
N VAL A 128 -10.70 -7.60 -5.09
CA VAL A 128 -10.44 -8.97 -4.61
C VAL A 128 -10.83 -9.97 -5.69
N ILE A 129 -9.94 -10.91 -5.97
CA ILE A 129 -10.22 -12.14 -6.71
C ILE A 129 -10.57 -13.20 -5.65
N PRO A 130 -11.84 -13.65 -5.54
CA PRO A 130 -12.24 -14.55 -4.48
C PRO A 130 -11.53 -15.90 -4.60
N GLU A 131 -10.71 -16.23 -3.61
CA GLU A 131 -10.03 -17.52 -3.49
C GLU A 131 -10.30 -18.11 -2.09
N PRO A 132 -11.47 -18.74 -1.88
CA PRO A 132 -11.91 -19.14 -0.54
C PRO A 132 -10.94 -20.07 0.19
N HIS A 133 -10.28 -20.98 -0.52
CA HIS A 133 -9.27 -21.86 0.09
C HIS A 133 -8.08 -21.05 0.61
N ASN A 134 -7.51 -20.16 -0.21
CA ASN A 134 -6.37 -19.33 0.16
C ASN A 134 -6.69 -18.42 1.35
N GLN A 135 -7.86 -17.78 1.30
CA GLN A 135 -8.33 -16.88 2.35
C GLN A 135 -8.57 -17.60 3.69
N GLN A 136 -9.06 -18.84 3.68
CA GLN A 136 -9.36 -19.58 4.91
C GLN A 136 -8.15 -20.31 5.48
N THR A 137 -7.34 -20.94 4.62
CA THR A 137 -6.22 -21.78 5.02
C THR A 137 -4.96 -20.98 5.29
N TYR A 138 -4.69 -19.93 4.51
CA TYR A 138 -3.42 -19.19 4.55
C TYR A 138 -3.58 -17.70 4.86
N ASP A 139 -4.82 -17.24 5.07
CA ASP A 139 -5.15 -15.81 5.20
C ASP A 139 -4.65 -14.97 4.01
N LEU A 140 -4.49 -15.63 2.86
CA LEU A 140 -3.91 -15.08 1.64
C LEU A 140 -5.02 -14.59 0.71
N PHE A 141 -4.94 -13.31 0.37
CA PHE A 141 -5.82 -12.64 -0.58
C PHE A 141 -5.07 -12.39 -1.88
N ILE A 142 -5.80 -12.51 -2.99
CA ILE A 142 -5.34 -12.10 -4.32
C ILE A 142 -6.20 -10.90 -4.74
N GLY A 143 -5.56 -9.86 -5.27
CA GLY A 143 -6.24 -8.69 -5.81
C GLY A 143 -5.76 -8.33 -7.21
N GLU A 144 -6.68 -8.02 -8.10
CA GLU A 144 -6.41 -7.35 -9.38
C GLU A 144 -6.27 -5.85 -9.14
N VAL A 145 -5.18 -5.24 -9.60
CA VAL A 145 -4.98 -3.79 -9.51
C VAL A 145 -5.80 -3.12 -10.62
N ILE A 146 -6.81 -2.36 -10.22
CA ILE A 146 -7.74 -1.67 -11.14
C ILE A 146 -7.40 -0.19 -11.32
N GLY A 147 -6.49 0.34 -10.51
CA GLY A 147 -6.00 1.72 -10.59
C GLY A 147 -4.71 1.87 -9.80
N ALA A 148 -3.77 2.65 -10.31
CA ALA A 148 -2.49 2.92 -9.66
C ALA A 148 -2.09 4.39 -9.83
N TRP A 149 -1.52 4.96 -8.78
CA TRP A 149 -1.02 6.34 -8.76
C TRP A 149 0.26 6.43 -7.95
N ALA A 150 1.06 7.45 -8.22
CA ALA A 150 2.23 7.73 -7.42
C ALA A 150 2.52 9.23 -7.33
N ASP A 151 3.28 9.62 -6.31
CA ASP A 151 3.77 10.98 -6.16
C ASP A 151 4.98 11.20 -7.09
N THR A 152 4.84 12.13 -8.03
CA THR A 152 5.86 12.41 -9.07
C THR A 152 7.21 12.84 -8.51
N ARG A 153 7.27 13.26 -7.24
CA ARG A 153 8.54 13.63 -6.60
C ARG A 153 9.44 12.44 -6.32
N VAL A 154 8.87 11.24 -6.24
CA VAL A 154 9.61 10.00 -5.90
C VAL A 154 9.36 8.85 -6.88
N PHE A 155 8.32 8.91 -7.70
CA PHE A 155 8.11 7.96 -8.79
C PHE A 155 7.63 8.68 -10.05
N ASN A 156 8.41 8.62 -11.12
CA ASN A 156 8.09 9.25 -12.40
C ASN A 156 8.51 8.37 -13.58
N ASP A 157 7.79 8.49 -14.71
CA ASP A 157 8.07 7.73 -15.94
C ASP A 157 8.24 6.22 -15.73
N GLY A 158 7.51 5.66 -14.77
CA GLY A 158 7.55 4.23 -14.44
C GLY A 158 8.74 3.78 -13.59
N HIS A 159 9.47 4.71 -12.96
CA HIS A 159 10.68 4.42 -12.18
C HIS A 159 10.70 5.21 -10.86
N TRP A 160 11.17 4.55 -9.80
CA TRP A 160 11.50 5.21 -8.53
C TRP A 160 12.69 6.16 -8.72
N GLN A 161 12.66 7.29 -8.00
CA GLN A 161 13.68 8.34 -8.02
C GLN A 161 14.20 8.61 -6.59
N PHE A 162 14.31 7.56 -5.75
CA PHE A 162 14.67 7.69 -4.34
C PHE A 162 16.01 8.39 -4.11
N GLU A 163 16.94 8.28 -5.07
CA GLU A 163 18.26 8.90 -5.04
C GLU A 163 18.25 10.41 -5.34
N LYS A 164 17.15 10.91 -5.91
CA LYS A 164 16.93 12.34 -6.23
C LYS A 164 15.91 13.01 -5.31
N ALA A 165 14.97 12.23 -4.79
CA ALA A 165 13.94 12.70 -3.88
C ALA A 165 14.52 13.06 -2.50
N ASP A 166 13.80 13.89 -1.73
CA ASP A 166 14.11 14.10 -0.32
C ASP A 166 14.11 12.74 0.42
N PRO A 167 15.12 12.43 1.26
CA PRO A 167 15.23 11.15 1.96
C PRO A 167 13.98 10.72 2.73
N LYS A 168 13.12 11.67 3.14
CA LYS A 168 11.85 11.37 3.81
C LYS A 168 10.89 10.53 2.94
N TRP A 169 11.07 10.52 1.62
CA TRP A 169 10.24 9.77 0.68
C TRP A 169 10.63 8.29 0.54
N ARG A 170 11.76 7.87 1.14
CA ARG A 170 12.21 6.49 1.11
C ARG A 170 11.17 5.58 1.75
N SER A 171 10.84 4.48 1.08
CA SER A 171 9.88 3.48 1.54
C SER A 171 10.37 2.78 2.81
N LEU A 172 9.42 2.22 3.58
CA LEU A 172 9.70 1.49 4.80
C LEU A 172 9.74 -0.03 4.57
N HIS A 173 10.67 -0.71 5.22
CA HIS A 173 10.88 -2.16 5.16
C HIS A 173 10.96 -2.72 6.58
N TYR A 174 9.83 -3.23 7.08
CA TYR A 174 9.69 -3.74 8.44
C TYR A 174 10.49 -5.01 8.69
N ILE A 175 11.06 -5.13 9.89
CA ILE A 175 11.75 -6.32 10.37
C ILE A 175 10.99 -6.94 11.55
N ALA A 176 10.98 -6.25 12.70
CA ALA A 176 10.36 -6.71 13.93
C ALA A 176 10.22 -5.58 14.96
N GLY A 177 9.25 -5.69 15.87
CA GLY A 177 9.01 -4.71 16.93
C GLY A 177 8.68 -3.33 16.34
N GLY A 178 9.50 -2.33 16.66
CA GLY A 178 9.42 -0.99 16.04
C GLY A 178 10.53 -0.73 15.01
N HIS A 179 11.23 -1.77 14.54
CA HIS A 179 12.41 -1.61 13.69
C HIS A 179 12.09 -1.79 12.20
N PHE A 180 12.51 -0.80 11.42
CA PHE A 180 12.36 -0.72 9.98
C PHE A 180 13.69 -0.28 9.36
N TYR A 181 13.98 -0.76 8.17
CA TYR A 181 14.92 -0.10 7.27
C TYR A 181 14.17 0.82 6.31
N THR A 182 14.85 1.81 5.77
CA THR A 182 14.39 2.54 4.59
C THR A 182 15.05 1.95 3.34
N ILE A 183 14.44 2.12 2.16
CA ILE A 183 15.10 1.72 0.91
C ILE A 183 16.46 2.40 0.79
N GLY A 184 17.47 1.65 0.33
CA GLY A 184 18.88 2.05 0.33
C GLY A 184 19.32 2.78 -0.93
N GLU A 185 20.64 2.78 -1.14
CA GLU A 185 21.27 3.39 -2.32
C GLU A 185 21.02 2.56 -3.58
N PRO A 186 20.91 3.19 -4.76
CA PRO A 186 20.75 2.48 -6.02
C PRO A 186 22.03 1.69 -6.37
N ALA A 187 21.84 0.50 -6.91
CA ALA A 187 22.90 -0.28 -7.55
C ALA A 187 22.46 -0.57 -8.99
N VAL A 188 23.26 -0.11 -9.97
CA VAL A 188 22.90 -0.15 -11.38
C VAL A 188 23.86 -1.09 -12.12
N VAL A 189 23.30 -2.00 -12.91
CA VAL A 189 24.04 -2.83 -13.86
C VAL A 189 23.83 -2.22 -15.25
N GLU A 190 24.90 -2.03 -16.00
CA GLU A 190 24.81 -1.63 -17.41
C GLU A 190 24.20 -2.77 -18.22
N THR A 191 22.93 -2.62 -18.58
CA THR A 191 22.28 -3.41 -19.61
C THR A 191 22.44 -2.63 -20.90
N GLY A 192 23.15 -3.16 -21.90
CA GLY A 192 23.55 -2.46 -23.13
C GLY A 192 22.42 -2.05 -24.09
N GLU A 193 21.28 -1.60 -23.56
CA GLU A 193 20.15 -1.06 -24.27
C GLU A 193 19.92 0.38 -23.75
N GLU A 194 20.38 1.35 -24.55
CA GLU A 194 19.96 2.77 -24.50
C GLU A 194 18.60 2.95 -25.20
#